data_AF-A0A6H2D2V9-F1
#
_entry.id   AF-A0A6H2D2V9-F1
#
_cell.length_a   1.000
_cell.length_b   1.000
_cell.length_c   1.000
_cell.angle_alpha   90.00
_cell.angle_beta   90.00
_cell.angle_gamma   90.00
#
_symmetry.space_group_name_H-M   'P 1'
#
loop_
_entity.id
_entity.type
_entity.pdbx_description
1 polymer ?
#
loop_
_entity_poly.entity_id
_entity_poly.type
_entity_poly.pdbx_seq_one_letter_code
_entity_poly.pdbx_strand_id
1 'polypeptide(L)'
;MDPQILNICRRTKRAGNKQLMLFTRILRNNLLNSGVNKKIVDQELQNAVKEFRNSQTYDQDCIEALKDISQLSLVKEKRGIDSVGRILVEYCFIRVPKQKLIWPENSEADTQARITFTQGVIPRPLMRYFLISVRGTIPSLDKFNAPSVLFGEENTTQEARKAYVDELIRQFRIDNGTKVDWNKVYSDNRFINVALDMIGEIRRKVEQFGLERYLRILDNLQQRDPANITKNTMERKFHLNDVKQIDDALWEAEEALAKIIE
;
A
#
# COMPACT_ATOMS: atom_id res chain seq x y z
N MET A 1 -11.61 -21.54 5.50
CA MET A 1 -10.85 -20.96 4.38
C MET A 1 -11.77 -20.88 3.18
N ASP A 2 -11.84 -19.75 2.49
CA ASP A 2 -12.80 -19.54 1.40
C ASP A 2 -12.58 -20.58 0.27
N PRO A 3 -13.60 -21.39 -0.08
CA PRO A 3 -13.53 -22.35 -1.18
C PRO A 3 -13.11 -21.74 -2.53
N GLN A 4 -13.38 -20.45 -2.75
CA GLN A 4 -13.03 -19.74 -3.98
C GLN A 4 -11.51 -19.50 -4.09
N ILE A 5 -10.84 -19.18 -2.97
CA ILE A 5 -9.38 -18.97 -2.92
C ILE A 5 -8.65 -20.29 -3.22
N LEU A 6 -9.10 -21.39 -2.63
CA LEU A 6 -8.59 -22.73 -2.94
C LEU A 6 -8.70 -23.07 -4.42
N ASN A 7 -9.80 -22.68 -5.05
CA ASN A 7 -10.04 -22.96 -6.47
C ASN A 7 -9.13 -22.13 -7.38
N ILE A 8 -8.87 -20.87 -7.02
CA ILE A 8 -7.89 -20.01 -7.70
C ILE A 8 -6.48 -20.60 -7.57
N CYS A 9 -6.03 -20.95 -6.36
CA CYS A 9 -4.71 -21.59 -6.16
C CYS A 9 -4.57 -22.85 -7.04
N ARG A 10 -5.59 -23.70 -7.08
CA ARG A 10 -5.60 -24.92 -7.91
C ARG A 10 -5.53 -24.60 -9.41
N ARG A 11 -6.23 -23.57 -9.89
CA ARG A 11 -6.17 -23.12 -11.30
C ARG A 11 -4.80 -22.54 -11.65
N THR A 12 -4.23 -21.70 -10.78
CA THR A 12 -2.89 -21.11 -10.94
C THR A 12 -1.81 -22.19 -10.93
N LYS A 13 -1.88 -23.17 -10.02
CA LYS A 13 -1.01 -24.35 -9.99
C LYS A 13 -1.06 -25.14 -11.29
N ARG A 14 -2.26 -25.36 -11.83
CA ARG A 14 -2.43 -26.04 -13.13
C ARG A 14 -1.80 -25.23 -14.28
N ALA A 15 -1.96 -23.91 -14.28
CA ALA A 15 -1.35 -23.03 -15.29
C ALA A 15 0.19 -22.99 -15.17
N GLY A 16 0.72 -22.87 -13.95
CA GLY A 16 2.16 -22.94 -13.66
C GLY A 16 2.78 -24.27 -14.07
N ASN A 17 2.11 -25.39 -13.77
CA ASN A 17 2.54 -26.70 -14.23
C ASN A 17 2.56 -26.82 -15.75
N LYS A 18 1.59 -26.23 -16.47
CA LYS A 18 1.59 -26.20 -17.93
C LYS A 18 2.78 -25.41 -18.48
N GLN A 19 3.07 -24.24 -17.91
CA GLN A 19 4.21 -23.41 -18.31
C GLN A 19 5.54 -24.07 -18.00
N LEU A 20 5.68 -24.69 -16.83
CA LEU A 20 6.87 -25.46 -16.47
C LEU A 20 7.10 -26.57 -17.48
N MET A 21 6.09 -27.40 -17.79
CA MET A 21 6.22 -28.49 -18.77
C MET A 21 6.58 -27.98 -20.18
N LEU A 22 6.10 -26.79 -20.56
CA LEU A 22 6.46 -26.14 -21.81
C LEU A 22 7.94 -25.73 -21.80
N PHE A 23 8.40 -25.10 -20.72
CA PHE A 23 9.79 -24.75 -20.50
C PHE A 23 10.71 -25.98 -20.48
N THR A 24 10.33 -27.05 -19.76
CA THR A 24 11.12 -28.31 -19.70
C THR A 24 11.26 -28.91 -21.10
N ARG A 25 10.22 -28.82 -21.93
CA ARG A 25 10.25 -29.30 -23.32
C ARG A 25 11.17 -28.47 -24.20
N ILE A 26 11.11 -27.15 -24.09
CA ILE A 26 11.99 -26.23 -24.84
C ILE A 26 13.45 -26.44 -24.42
N LEU A 27 13.71 -26.49 -23.12
CA LEU A 27 15.04 -26.71 -22.57
C LEU A 27 15.61 -28.07 -22.98
N ARG A 28 14.81 -29.14 -22.92
CA ARG A 28 15.19 -30.48 -23.41
C ARG A 28 15.62 -30.42 -24.87
N ASN A 29 14.81 -29.81 -25.74
CA ASN A 29 15.10 -29.73 -27.16
C ASN A 29 16.39 -28.95 -27.43
N ASN A 30 16.60 -27.84 -26.73
CA ASN A 30 17.83 -27.05 -26.85
C ASN A 30 19.06 -27.83 -26.39
N LEU A 31 18.99 -28.53 -25.25
CA LEU A 31 20.12 -29.32 -24.73
C LEU A 31 20.46 -30.51 -25.64
N LEU A 32 19.45 -31.19 -26.19
CA LEU A 32 19.67 -32.26 -27.17
C LEU A 32 20.30 -31.73 -28.46
N ASN A 33 19.83 -30.57 -28.94
CA ASN A 33 20.38 -29.91 -30.13
C ASN A 33 21.82 -29.43 -29.91
N SER A 34 22.19 -29.10 -28.67
CA SER A 34 23.56 -28.76 -28.27
C SER A 34 24.46 -29.98 -28.03
N GLY A 35 24.01 -31.20 -28.36
CA GLY A 35 24.81 -32.42 -28.27
C GLY A 35 24.90 -33.05 -26.88
N VAL A 36 24.09 -32.61 -25.91
CA VAL A 36 24.07 -33.19 -24.56
C VAL A 36 23.42 -34.57 -24.59
N ASN A 37 24.00 -35.52 -23.86
CA ASN A 37 23.51 -36.90 -23.81
C ASN A 37 22.05 -36.97 -23.33
N LYS A 38 21.19 -37.57 -24.14
CA LYS A 38 19.75 -37.73 -23.88
C LYS A 38 19.42 -38.37 -22.54
N LYS A 39 20.18 -39.37 -22.09
CA LYS A 39 19.94 -40.02 -20.78
C LYS A 39 20.18 -39.03 -19.63
N ILE A 40 21.21 -38.20 -19.73
CA ILE A 40 21.54 -37.20 -18.71
C ILE A 40 20.46 -36.11 -18.69
N VAL A 41 20.07 -35.59 -19.86
CA VAL A 41 19.02 -34.57 -19.96
C VAL A 41 17.69 -35.08 -19.40
N ASP A 42 17.27 -36.29 -19.76
CA ASP A 42 15.99 -36.85 -19.31
C ASP A 42 15.98 -37.12 -17.80
N GLN A 43 17.10 -37.55 -17.23
CA GLN A 43 17.23 -37.83 -15.80
C GLN A 43 17.26 -36.55 -14.95
N GLU A 44 18.04 -35.53 -15.36
CA GLU A 44 18.11 -34.25 -14.65
C GLU A 44 16.79 -33.47 -14.73
N LEU A 45 16.12 -33.47 -15.88
CA LEU A 45 14.81 -32.83 -16.00
C LEU A 45 13.73 -33.55 -15.19
N GLN A 46 13.79 -34.89 -15.09
CA GLN A 46 12.88 -35.64 -14.22
C GLN A 46 13.13 -35.33 -12.74
N ASN A 47 14.39 -35.23 -12.31
CA ASN A 47 14.76 -34.86 -10.94
C ASN A 47 14.28 -33.44 -10.61
N ALA A 48 14.55 -32.47 -11.47
CA ALA A 48 14.12 -31.08 -11.29
C ALA A 48 12.59 -30.94 -11.23
N VAL A 49 11.86 -31.66 -12.10
CA VAL A 49 10.38 -31.67 -12.07
C VAL A 49 9.84 -32.36 -10.81
N LYS A 50 10.52 -33.40 -10.31
CA LYS A 50 10.13 -34.11 -9.09
C LYS A 50 10.35 -33.25 -7.84
N GLU A 51 11.47 -32.54 -7.76
CA GLU A 51 11.73 -31.55 -6.69
C GLU A 51 10.70 -30.42 -6.73
N PHE A 52 10.41 -29.87 -7.91
CA PHE A 52 9.39 -28.84 -8.06
C PHE A 52 7.98 -29.31 -7.66
N ARG A 53 7.60 -30.56 -8.00
CA ARG A 53 6.28 -31.12 -7.64
C ARG A 53 6.14 -31.44 -6.15
N ASN A 54 7.24 -31.73 -5.47
CA ASN A 54 7.26 -32.03 -4.04
C ASN A 54 7.32 -30.77 -3.16
N SER A 55 7.35 -29.56 -3.74
CA SER A 55 7.33 -28.34 -2.95
C SER A 55 5.96 -28.14 -2.32
N GLN A 56 5.83 -28.53 -1.04
CA GLN A 56 4.72 -28.12 -0.17
C GLN A 56 4.62 -26.59 -0.07
N THR A 57 5.66 -25.87 -0.50
CA THR A 57 5.73 -24.42 -0.53
C THR A 57 4.86 -23.80 -1.63
N TYR A 58 4.59 -24.41 -2.79
CA TYR A 58 3.83 -23.69 -3.84
C TYR A 58 2.43 -23.29 -3.39
N ASP A 59 1.72 -24.18 -2.69
CA ASP A 59 0.37 -23.85 -2.20
C ASP A 59 0.47 -22.80 -1.07
N GLN A 60 1.50 -22.85 -0.22
CA GLN A 60 1.78 -21.84 0.80
C GLN A 60 2.19 -20.49 0.20
N ASP A 61 3.15 -20.44 -0.71
CA ASP A 61 3.64 -19.26 -1.44
C ASP A 61 2.54 -18.65 -2.30
N CYS A 62 1.69 -19.48 -2.92
CA CYS A 62 0.53 -18.99 -3.67
C CYS A 62 -0.54 -18.44 -2.73
N ILE A 63 -0.76 -19.08 -1.57
CA ILE A 63 -1.65 -18.55 -0.53
C ILE A 63 -1.07 -17.27 0.08
N GLU A 64 0.23 -17.16 0.29
CA GLU A 64 0.91 -15.95 0.77
C GLU A 64 0.90 -14.86 -0.28
N ALA A 65 1.18 -15.16 -1.55
CA ALA A 65 1.07 -14.21 -2.64
C ALA A 65 -0.39 -13.76 -2.88
N LEU A 66 -1.38 -14.65 -2.72
CA LEU A 66 -2.80 -14.28 -2.78
C LEU A 66 -3.24 -13.54 -1.53
N LYS A 67 -2.70 -13.87 -0.35
CA LYS A 67 -2.86 -13.06 0.86
C LYS A 67 -2.29 -11.68 0.63
N ASP A 68 -1.08 -11.55 0.11
CA ASP A 68 -0.42 -10.30 -0.26
C ASP A 68 -1.20 -9.53 -1.31
N ILE A 69 -1.69 -10.17 -2.38
CA ILE A 69 -2.51 -9.52 -3.43
C ILE A 69 -3.89 -9.11 -2.87
N SER A 70 -4.50 -9.92 -2.00
CA SER A 70 -5.74 -9.56 -1.29
C SER A 70 -5.51 -8.50 -0.20
N GLN A 71 -4.31 -8.44 0.39
CA GLN A 71 -3.88 -7.44 1.36
C GLN A 71 -3.53 -6.12 0.67
N LEU A 72 -2.96 -6.17 -0.54
CA LEU A 72 -2.69 -5.01 -1.41
C LEU A 72 -3.98 -4.47 -2.02
N SER A 73 -4.97 -5.32 -2.26
CA SER A 73 -6.30 -4.93 -2.75
C SER A 73 -7.23 -4.48 -1.62
N LEU A 74 -6.81 -3.53 -0.78
CA LEU A 74 -7.66 -2.70 0.10
C LEU A 74 -9.03 -3.30 0.54
N VAL A 75 -9.03 -4.49 1.14
CA VAL A 75 -10.26 -5.13 1.64
C VAL A 75 -10.87 -4.21 2.70
N LYS A 76 -12.12 -3.79 2.48
CA LYS A 76 -12.87 -2.86 3.34
C LYS A 76 -12.93 -3.30 4.81
N GLU A 77 -12.71 -4.58 5.10
CA GLU A 77 -12.68 -5.14 6.46
C GLU A 77 -11.31 -5.02 7.17
N LYS A 78 -10.15 -5.02 6.47
CA LYS A 78 -8.81 -4.87 7.11
C LYS A 78 -8.33 -3.44 7.27
N ARG A 79 -9.01 -2.51 6.61
CA ARG A 79 -9.73 -1.46 7.34
C ARG A 79 -8.96 -0.82 8.53
N GLY A 80 -9.45 -1.03 9.74
CA GLY A 80 -9.01 -0.35 10.96
C GLY A 80 -7.61 -0.67 11.52
N ILE A 81 -6.67 -1.25 10.76
CA ILE A 81 -5.27 -1.42 11.22
C ILE A 81 -4.54 -0.05 11.25
N ASP A 82 -4.87 0.83 10.33
CA ASP A 82 -4.25 2.14 10.14
C ASP A 82 -5.29 3.26 10.19
N SER A 83 -5.74 3.61 11.40
CA SER A 83 -6.73 4.68 11.62
C SER A 83 -6.22 6.06 11.21
N VAL A 84 -4.96 6.37 11.52
CA VAL A 84 -4.32 7.64 11.12
C VAL A 84 -4.26 7.75 9.60
N GLY A 85 -3.71 6.75 8.91
CA GLY A 85 -3.63 6.78 7.46
C GLY A 85 -5.00 6.83 6.78
N ARG A 86 -6.06 6.34 7.44
CA ARG A 86 -7.43 6.49 6.93
C ARG A 86 -7.95 7.89 6.97
N ILE A 87 -7.79 8.56 8.10
CA ILE A 87 -8.20 9.95 8.26
C ILE A 87 -7.55 10.76 7.15
N LEU A 88 -6.24 10.60 6.99
CA LEU A 88 -5.47 11.35 6.00
C LEU A 88 -5.86 11.01 4.57
N VAL A 89 -5.99 9.72 4.24
CA VAL A 89 -6.38 9.33 2.88
C VAL A 89 -7.79 9.79 2.54
N GLU A 90 -8.75 9.62 3.47
CA GLU A 90 -10.13 9.95 3.22
C GLU A 90 -10.31 11.47 3.09
N TYR A 91 -9.83 12.26 4.06
CA TYR A 91 -10.08 13.70 4.07
C TYR A 91 -9.10 14.50 3.23
N CYS A 92 -7.82 14.11 3.16
CA CYS A 92 -6.83 14.87 2.39
C CYS A 92 -6.75 14.44 0.92
N PHE A 93 -7.17 13.22 0.54
CA PHE A 93 -6.95 12.75 -0.84
C PHE A 93 -8.21 12.27 -1.57
N ILE A 94 -9.28 11.91 -0.85
CA ILE A 94 -10.53 11.42 -1.45
C ILE A 94 -11.64 12.46 -1.41
N ARG A 95 -11.92 13.01 -0.21
CA ARG A 95 -13.01 13.95 0.05
C ARG A 95 -12.58 15.41 -0.01
N VAL A 96 -11.44 15.69 -0.64
CA VAL A 96 -11.01 17.07 -0.89
C VAL A 96 -12.13 17.81 -1.63
N PRO A 97 -12.51 19.03 -1.23
CA PRO A 97 -13.68 19.74 -1.76
C PRO A 97 -13.74 19.90 -3.29
N LYS A 98 -12.62 19.75 -4.00
CA LYS A 98 -12.54 20.04 -5.45
C LYS A 98 -12.40 18.79 -6.32
N GLN A 99 -11.68 17.77 -5.87
CA GLN A 99 -11.50 16.52 -6.62
C GLN A 99 -10.73 15.48 -5.81
N LYS A 100 -10.93 14.21 -6.16
CA LYS A 100 -10.11 13.10 -5.69
C LYS A 100 -8.70 13.17 -6.27
N LEU A 101 -7.67 13.15 -5.41
CA LEU A 101 -6.26 13.24 -5.81
C LEU A 101 -5.59 11.88 -6.03
N ILE A 102 -6.17 10.79 -5.49
CA ILE A 102 -5.59 9.45 -5.58
C ILE A 102 -6.41 8.51 -6.46
N TRP A 103 -5.73 7.71 -7.27
CA TRP A 103 -6.35 6.77 -8.21
C TRP A 103 -6.06 5.32 -7.82
N PRO A 104 -6.79 4.32 -8.36
CA PRO A 104 -6.44 2.93 -8.14
C PRO A 104 -4.97 2.68 -8.49
N GLU A 105 -4.32 1.81 -7.71
CA GLU A 105 -2.92 1.44 -7.94
C GLU A 105 -2.76 0.86 -9.36
N ASN A 106 -1.71 1.30 -10.06
CA ASN A 106 -1.42 0.93 -11.46
C ASN A 106 -2.53 1.29 -12.47
N SER A 107 -3.44 2.20 -12.11
CA SER A 107 -4.27 2.88 -13.09
C SER A 107 -3.42 3.80 -13.96
N GLU A 108 -3.91 4.14 -15.15
CA GLU A 108 -3.19 5.04 -16.06
C GLU A 108 -2.80 6.36 -15.39
N ALA A 109 -3.71 6.98 -14.63
CA ALA A 109 -3.44 8.21 -13.88
C ALA A 109 -2.34 8.04 -12.82
N ASP A 110 -2.36 6.94 -12.06
CA ASP A 110 -1.33 6.62 -11.07
C ASP A 110 0.03 6.36 -11.73
N THR A 111 0.06 5.55 -12.79
CA THR A 111 1.27 5.23 -13.55
C THR A 111 1.88 6.47 -14.18
N GLN A 112 1.08 7.33 -14.83
CA GLN A 112 1.58 8.57 -15.42
C GLN A 112 2.18 9.50 -14.37
N ALA A 113 1.52 9.65 -13.21
CA ALA A 113 2.02 10.48 -12.12
C ALA A 113 3.33 9.96 -11.47
N ARG A 114 3.62 8.64 -11.58
CA ARG A 114 4.90 8.04 -11.16
C ARG A 114 6.03 8.29 -12.15
N ILE A 115 5.74 8.47 -13.44
CA ILE A 115 6.73 8.70 -14.51
C ILE A 115 6.98 10.19 -14.69
N THR A 116 5.92 11.00 -14.67
CA THR A 116 5.96 12.46 -14.87
C THR A 116 5.10 13.17 -13.83
N PHE A 117 5.40 14.43 -13.54
CA PHE A 117 4.56 15.19 -12.62
C PHE A 117 3.19 15.44 -13.26
N THR A 118 2.12 15.08 -12.55
CA THR A 118 0.73 15.30 -12.97
C THR A 118 0.02 16.11 -11.91
N GLN A 119 -0.42 17.32 -12.28
CA GLN A 119 -1.18 18.19 -11.37
C GLN A 119 -2.56 17.58 -11.08
N GLY A 120 -3.00 17.65 -9.82
CA GLY A 120 -4.23 17.03 -9.34
C GLY A 120 -4.12 15.53 -9.08
N VAL A 121 -2.94 14.93 -9.19
CA VAL A 121 -2.73 13.49 -8.96
C VAL A 121 -1.56 13.26 -8.00
N ILE A 122 -1.84 12.55 -6.90
CA ILE A 122 -0.84 12.05 -5.95
C ILE A 122 -0.63 10.56 -6.23
N PRO A 123 0.55 10.16 -6.76
CA PRO A 123 0.83 8.75 -7.03
C PRO A 123 0.92 7.95 -5.72
N ARG A 124 0.55 6.67 -5.77
CA ARG A 124 0.48 5.79 -4.59
C ARG A 124 1.79 5.71 -3.79
N PRO A 125 2.99 5.66 -4.39
CA PRO A 125 4.24 5.68 -3.65
C PRO A 125 4.42 6.97 -2.83
N LEU A 126 4.12 8.13 -3.42
CA LEU A 126 4.21 9.42 -2.73
C LEU A 126 3.27 9.47 -1.53
N MET A 127 2.00 9.07 -1.72
CA MET A 127 1.02 8.94 -0.65
C MET A 127 1.52 8.03 0.48
N ARG A 128 2.13 6.89 0.13
CA ARG A 128 2.68 5.95 1.13
C ARG A 128 3.80 6.60 1.96
N TYR A 129 4.78 7.26 1.34
CA TYR A 129 5.87 7.90 2.09
C TYR A 129 5.39 9.10 2.92
N PHE A 130 4.40 9.84 2.42
CA PHE A 130 3.69 10.85 3.22
C PHE A 130 3.11 10.23 4.50
N LEU A 131 2.34 9.13 4.37
CA LEU A 131 1.76 8.44 5.53
C LEU A 131 2.83 7.94 6.50
N ILE A 132 3.89 7.30 6.01
CA ILE A 132 5.01 6.85 6.83
C ILE A 132 5.68 8.02 7.57
N SER A 133 5.84 9.17 6.92
CA SER A 133 6.43 10.36 7.56
C SER A 133 5.60 10.85 8.76
N VAL A 134 4.28 10.63 8.74
CA VAL A 134 3.34 11.03 9.80
C VAL A 134 3.23 9.98 10.90
N ARG A 135 3.01 8.72 10.54
CA ARG A 135 2.64 7.67 11.52
C ARG A 135 3.73 6.63 11.78
N GLY A 136 4.87 6.75 11.10
CA GLY A 136 5.84 5.67 10.99
C GLY A 136 5.32 4.49 10.16
N THR A 137 6.12 3.44 10.09
CA THR A 137 5.81 2.22 9.35
C THR A 137 4.91 1.31 10.16
N ILE A 138 3.90 0.72 9.50
CA ILE A 138 3.06 -0.32 10.08
C ILE A 138 3.59 -1.67 9.56
N PRO A 139 4.07 -2.59 10.42
CA PRO A 139 4.73 -3.82 9.97
C PRO A 139 3.91 -4.71 9.02
N SER A 140 2.58 -4.65 9.10
CA SER A 140 1.67 -5.42 8.25
C SER A 140 1.32 -4.75 6.92
N LEU A 141 1.77 -3.51 6.69
CA LEU A 141 1.48 -2.70 5.49
C LEU A 141 2.76 -2.21 4.81
N ASP A 142 3.75 -1.80 5.58
CA ASP A 142 4.99 -1.22 5.14
C ASP A 142 6.11 -2.27 5.19
N LYS A 143 6.81 -2.46 4.07
CA LYS A 143 7.84 -3.51 3.91
C LYS A 143 9.20 -3.16 4.56
N PHE A 144 9.24 -2.12 5.39
CA PHE A 144 10.44 -1.66 6.08
C PHE A 144 10.08 -0.91 7.36
N ASN A 145 11.10 -0.59 8.15
CA ASN A 145 10.93 0.12 9.41
C ASN A 145 11.44 1.56 9.32
N ALA A 146 10.55 2.50 9.65
CA ALA A 146 10.88 3.90 9.89
C ALA A 146 9.96 4.47 10.97
N PRO A 147 10.51 5.25 11.93
CA PRO A 147 9.68 5.96 12.91
C PRO A 147 8.89 7.09 12.23
N SER A 148 7.94 7.67 12.96
CA SER A 148 7.32 8.92 12.52
C SER A 148 8.39 10.01 12.45
N VAL A 149 8.59 10.58 11.27
CA VAL A 149 9.63 11.59 11.05
C VAL A 149 9.14 12.99 11.42
N LEU A 150 7.86 13.27 11.18
CA LEU A 150 7.27 14.57 11.49
C LEU A 150 7.07 14.81 12.99
N PHE A 151 6.86 13.74 13.75
CA PHE A 151 6.51 13.83 15.17
C PHE A 151 7.51 13.14 16.10
N GLY A 152 8.47 12.39 15.57
CA GLY A 152 9.41 11.58 16.36
C GLY A 152 8.77 10.28 16.86
N GLU A 153 9.55 9.52 17.64
CA GLU A 153 9.14 8.20 18.14
C GLU A 153 8.13 8.27 19.29
N GLU A 154 8.09 9.38 20.04
CA GLU A 154 7.27 9.54 21.24
C GLU A 154 6.30 10.73 21.13
N ASN A 155 5.29 10.61 20.27
CA ASN A 155 4.16 11.56 20.26
C ASN A 155 2.93 10.97 20.95
N THR A 156 2.89 11.12 22.27
CA THR A 156 1.79 10.70 23.14
C THR A 156 0.44 11.26 22.72
N THR A 157 0.41 12.45 22.09
CA THR A 157 -0.83 13.06 21.58
C THR A 157 -1.34 12.33 20.33
N GLN A 158 -0.46 11.99 19.39
CA GLN A 158 -0.81 11.17 18.22
C GLN A 158 -1.29 9.78 18.65
N GLU A 159 -0.63 9.16 19.62
CA GLU A 159 -1.03 7.86 20.16
C GLU A 159 -2.40 7.90 20.85
N ALA A 160 -2.65 8.93 21.67
CA ALA A 160 -3.96 9.13 22.31
C ALA A 160 -5.06 9.35 21.28
N ARG A 161 -4.82 10.17 20.24
CA ARG A 161 -5.78 10.36 19.14
C ARG A 161 -6.01 9.07 18.38
N LYS A 162 -4.96 8.30 18.08
CA LYS A 162 -5.08 6.99 17.43
C LYS A 162 -5.94 6.05 18.25
N ALA A 163 -5.68 5.92 19.54
CA ALA A 163 -6.46 5.08 20.45
C ALA A 163 -7.93 5.51 20.51
N TYR A 164 -8.18 6.82 20.57
CA TYR A 164 -9.55 7.37 20.55
C TYR A 164 -10.27 7.09 19.23
N VAL A 165 -9.58 7.26 18.09
CA VAL A 165 -10.13 6.94 16.76
C VAL A 165 -10.42 5.45 16.62
N ASP A 166 -9.52 4.59 17.10
CA ASP A 166 -9.72 3.14 17.08
C ASP A 166 -10.94 2.74 17.92
N GLU A 167 -11.18 3.42 19.03
CA GLU A 167 -12.37 3.22 19.86
C GLU A 167 -13.65 3.73 19.18
N LEU A 168 -13.61 4.90 18.54
CA LEU A 168 -14.72 5.37 17.71
C LEU A 168 -15.05 4.36 16.60
N ILE A 169 -14.05 3.87 15.87
CA ILE A 169 -14.21 2.87 14.80
C ILE A 169 -14.88 1.59 15.34
N ARG A 170 -14.57 1.16 16.58
CA ARG A 170 -15.21 0.00 17.20
C ARG A 170 -16.71 0.19 17.41
N GLN A 171 -17.15 1.40 17.78
CA GLN A 171 -18.57 1.73 17.99
C GLN A 171 -19.38 1.62 16.69
N PHE A 172 -18.74 1.84 15.54
CA PHE A 172 -19.37 1.74 14.22
C PHE A 172 -19.24 0.34 13.59
N ARG A 173 -18.91 -0.68 14.37
CA ARG A 173 -18.88 -2.04 13.87
C ARG A 173 -20.29 -2.60 13.68
N ILE A 174 -20.50 -3.23 12.53
CA ILE A 174 -21.73 -3.91 12.11
C ILE A 174 -21.44 -5.41 11.90
N ASP A 175 -22.46 -6.19 11.54
CA ASP A 175 -22.35 -7.63 11.31
C ASP A 175 -21.66 -8.37 12.48
N ASN A 176 -22.20 -8.19 13.70
CA ASN A 176 -21.66 -8.76 14.94
C ASN A 176 -20.18 -8.44 15.20
N GLY A 177 -19.73 -7.25 14.83
CA GLY A 177 -18.36 -6.80 15.10
C GLY A 177 -17.35 -7.09 13.98
N THR A 178 -17.79 -7.67 12.87
CA THR A 178 -16.88 -8.14 11.81
C THR A 178 -16.58 -7.10 10.73
N LYS A 179 -17.46 -6.11 10.55
CA LYS A 179 -17.29 -5.02 9.57
C LYS A 179 -17.45 -3.66 10.24
N VAL A 180 -16.96 -2.60 9.58
CA VAL A 180 -17.12 -1.21 10.04
C VAL A 180 -17.95 -0.44 9.01
N ASP A 181 -18.96 0.29 9.48
CA ASP A 181 -19.72 1.23 8.65
C ASP A 181 -18.94 2.56 8.50
N TRP A 182 -17.99 2.56 7.58
CA TRP A 182 -17.12 3.71 7.33
C TRP A 182 -17.85 4.97 6.90
N ASN A 183 -18.99 4.84 6.21
CA ASN A 183 -19.75 6.02 5.81
C ASN A 183 -20.29 6.77 7.03
N LYS A 184 -20.76 6.03 8.05
CA LYS A 184 -21.14 6.62 9.33
C LYS A 184 -19.96 7.16 10.11
N VAL A 185 -18.83 6.43 10.15
CA VAL A 185 -17.60 6.92 10.80
C VAL A 185 -17.17 8.28 10.23
N TYR A 186 -17.08 8.40 8.90
CA TYR A 186 -16.64 9.63 8.23
C TYR A 186 -17.68 10.76 8.27
N SER A 187 -18.88 10.51 8.78
CA SER A 187 -19.92 11.52 8.96
C SER A 187 -20.18 11.81 10.43
N ASP A 188 -19.47 11.16 11.36
CA ASP A 188 -19.60 11.39 12.80
C ASP A 188 -18.75 12.62 13.21
N ASN A 189 -19.39 13.58 13.88
CA ASN A 189 -18.75 14.82 14.29
C ASN A 189 -17.52 14.61 15.18
N ARG A 190 -17.49 13.57 16.04
CA ARG A 190 -16.31 13.29 16.88
C ARG A 190 -15.14 12.84 16.02
N PHE A 191 -15.40 12.05 14.98
CA PHE A 191 -14.37 11.63 14.02
C PHE A 191 -13.88 12.81 13.17
N ILE A 192 -14.79 13.70 12.74
CA ILE A 192 -14.46 14.91 11.98
C ILE A 192 -13.61 15.87 12.83
N ASN A 193 -13.95 16.09 14.11
CA ASN A 193 -13.15 16.93 15.02
C ASN A 193 -11.73 16.39 15.18
N VAL A 194 -11.56 15.08 15.40
CA VAL A 194 -10.22 14.49 15.51
C VAL A 194 -9.45 14.60 14.20
N ALA A 195 -10.14 14.43 13.07
CA ALA A 195 -9.53 14.61 11.76
C ALA A 195 -9.02 16.05 11.57
N LEU A 196 -9.84 17.05 11.91
CA LEU A 196 -9.48 18.46 11.85
C LEU A 196 -8.23 18.75 12.69
N ASP A 197 -8.24 18.34 13.97
CA ASP A 197 -7.10 18.55 14.89
C ASP A 197 -5.81 17.91 14.35
N MET A 198 -5.92 16.67 13.86
CA MET A 198 -4.79 15.91 13.36
C MET A 198 -4.22 16.52 12.07
N ILE A 199 -5.09 16.86 11.12
CA ILE A 199 -4.70 17.46 9.84
C ILE A 199 -4.07 18.84 10.07
N GLY A 200 -4.67 19.67 10.93
CA GLY A 200 -4.12 20.98 11.27
C GLY A 200 -2.75 20.88 11.93
N GLU A 201 -2.52 19.89 12.80
CA GLU A 201 -1.20 19.67 13.40
C GLU A 201 -0.16 19.21 12.36
N ILE A 202 -0.54 18.30 11.47
CA ILE A 202 0.35 17.85 10.38
C ILE A 202 0.69 19.01 9.46
N ARG A 203 -0.29 19.84 9.08
CA ARG A 203 -0.06 21.03 8.25
C ARG A 203 0.93 21.98 8.91
N ARG A 204 0.73 22.31 10.19
CA ARG A 204 1.66 23.16 10.95
C ARG A 204 3.07 22.57 11.00
N LYS A 205 3.22 21.24 11.13
CA LYS A 205 4.54 20.60 11.05
C LYS A 205 5.17 20.73 9.67
N VAL A 206 4.43 20.44 8.60
CA VAL A 206 4.91 20.58 7.22
C VAL A 206 5.36 22.02 6.95
N GLU A 207 4.56 23.00 7.38
CA GLU A 207 4.86 24.43 7.31
C GLU A 207 6.13 24.80 8.10
N GLN A 208 6.27 24.32 9.34
CA GLN A 208 7.47 24.53 10.17
C GLN A 208 8.75 23.95 9.55
N PHE A 209 8.66 22.80 8.89
CA PHE A 209 9.81 22.23 8.18
C PHE A 209 10.16 23.02 6.91
N GLY A 210 9.14 23.53 6.22
CA GLY A 210 9.24 24.09 4.88
C GLY A 210 9.27 23.00 3.81
N LEU A 211 8.72 23.31 2.62
CA LEU A 211 8.51 22.34 1.54
C LEU A 211 9.80 21.63 1.10
N GLU A 212 10.94 22.34 1.05
CA GLU A 212 12.23 21.75 0.66
C GLU A 212 12.76 20.74 1.68
N ARG A 213 12.58 21.01 2.97
CA ARG A 213 12.99 20.08 4.01
C ARG A 213 12.06 18.88 4.06
N TYR A 214 10.77 19.09 3.81
CA TYR A 214 9.81 18.00 3.74
C TYR A 214 10.07 17.10 2.52
N LEU A 215 10.42 17.67 1.36
CA LEU A 215 10.88 16.90 0.20
C LEU A 215 12.05 15.98 0.56
N ARG A 216 13.07 16.51 1.24
CA ARG A 216 14.22 15.72 1.71
C ARG A 216 13.81 14.59 2.66
N ILE A 217 12.80 14.80 3.51
CA ILE A 217 12.26 13.74 4.38
C ILE A 217 11.68 12.60 3.53
N LEU A 218 10.86 12.93 2.53
CA LEU A 218 10.24 11.94 1.66
C LEU A 218 11.29 11.17 0.81
N ASP A 219 12.27 11.88 0.26
CA ASP A 219 13.39 11.26 -0.46
C ASP A 219 14.19 10.30 0.43
N ASN A 220 14.50 10.71 1.67
CA ASN A 220 15.22 9.87 2.62
C ASN A 220 14.42 8.61 3.00
N LEU A 221 13.10 8.73 3.14
CA LEU A 221 12.23 7.58 3.39
C LEU A 221 12.21 6.62 2.20
N GLN A 222 12.15 7.15 0.97
CA GLN A 222 12.20 6.33 -0.25
C GLN A 222 13.52 5.59 -0.40
N GLN A 223 14.65 6.24 -0.10
CA GLN A 223 15.98 5.62 -0.19
C GLN A 223 16.18 4.48 0.81
N ARG A 224 15.53 4.58 1.98
CA ARG A 224 15.56 3.54 3.02
C ARG A 224 14.65 2.35 2.73
N ASP A 225 13.75 2.45 1.74
CA ASP A 225 12.84 1.37 1.39
C ASP A 225 13.58 0.29 0.57
N PRO A 226 13.84 -0.90 1.13
CA PRO A 226 14.49 -2.01 0.42
C PRO A 226 13.64 -2.52 -0.74
N ALA A 227 12.33 -2.19 -0.77
CA ALA A 227 11.39 -2.60 -1.80
C ALA A 227 11.36 -1.69 -3.04
N ASN A 228 12.39 -0.84 -3.26
CA ASN A 228 12.62 -0.07 -4.50
C ASN A 228 12.67 -0.93 -5.80
N ILE A 229 12.46 -2.25 -5.69
CA ILE A 229 12.47 -3.25 -6.76
C ILE A 229 11.04 -3.78 -7.07
N THR A 230 9.99 -3.34 -6.36
CA THR A 230 8.61 -3.83 -6.56
C THR A 230 7.84 -3.06 -7.65
N LYS A 231 6.76 -3.65 -8.22
CA LYS A 231 5.98 -3.13 -9.37
C LYS A 231 5.25 -1.78 -9.18
N ASN A 232 5.33 -1.16 -8.01
CA ASN A 232 4.69 0.11 -7.70
C ASN A 232 5.66 1.07 -6.99
N THR A 233 6.76 1.39 -7.67
CA THR A 233 7.76 2.36 -7.22
C THR A 233 7.61 3.65 -8.00
N MET A 234 8.13 4.74 -7.42
CA MET A 234 8.25 6.00 -8.14
C MET A 234 9.36 5.88 -9.19
N GLU A 235 9.07 6.22 -10.45
CA GLU A 235 10.04 6.09 -11.56
C GLU A 235 10.87 7.39 -11.76
N ARG A 236 10.35 8.52 -11.27
CA ARG A 236 11.07 9.79 -11.16
C ARG A 236 11.38 10.13 -9.70
N LYS A 237 12.27 11.11 -9.49
CA LYS A 237 12.45 11.71 -8.16
C LYS A 237 11.22 12.51 -7.74
N PHE A 238 10.99 12.60 -6.44
CA PHE A 238 10.04 13.58 -5.92
C PHE A 238 10.53 15.00 -6.26
N HIS A 239 9.58 15.87 -6.50
CA HIS A 239 9.81 17.28 -6.83
C HIS A 239 9.09 18.16 -5.81
N LEU A 240 9.50 19.42 -5.71
CA LEU A 240 8.87 20.39 -4.81
C LEU A 240 7.36 20.53 -5.07
N ASN A 241 6.95 20.39 -6.34
CA ASN A 241 5.54 20.42 -6.74
C ASN A 241 4.74 19.24 -6.18
N ASP A 242 5.35 18.07 -5.97
CA ASP A 242 4.67 16.94 -5.33
C ASP A 242 4.33 17.25 -3.87
N VAL A 243 5.30 17.83 -3.17
CA VAL A 243 5.15 18.27 -1.79
C VAL A 243 4.14 19.41 -1.69
N LYS A 244 4.15 20.33 -2.64
CA LYS A 244 3.14 21.40 -2.72
C LYS A 244 1.73 20.84 -2.87
N GLN A 245 1.50 19.82 -3.71
CA GLN A 245 0.18 19.19 -3.81
C GLN A 245 -0.28 18.54 -2.50
N ILE A 246 0.64 17.99 -1.71
CA ILE A 246 0.32 17.47 -0.37
C ILE A 246 -0.06 18.61 0.57
N ASP A 247 0.70 19.70 0.57
CA ASP A 247 0.45 20.88 1.41
C ASP A 247 -0.90 21.54 1.06
N ASP A 248 -1.14 21.77 -0.23
CA ASP A 248 -2.42 22.29 -0.75
C ASP A 248 -3.57 21.35 -0.32
N ALA A 249 -3.39 20.03 -0.39
CA ALA A 249 -4.39 19.05 0.01
C ALA A 249 -4.67 19.06 1.53
N LEU A 250 -3.64 19.25 2.36
CA LEU A 250 -3.79 19.38 3.81
C LEU A 250 -4.55 20.66 4.16
N TRP A 251 -4.22 21.76 3.50
CA TRP A 251 -4.88 23.04 3.68
C TRP A 251 -6.35 22.98 3.29
N GLU A 252 -6.64 22.44 2.09
CA GLU A 252 -8.03 22.29 1.62
C GLU A 252 -8.86 21.36 2.51
N ALA A 253 -8.24 20.30 3.06
CA ALA A 253 -8.91 19.40 3.99
C ALA A 253 -9.19 20.07 5.34
N GLU A 254 -8.24 20.83 5.90
CA GLU A 254 -8.44 21.57 7.16
C GLU A 254 -9.59 22.57 7.03
N GLU A 255 -9.59 23.39 5.97
CA GLU A 255 -10.67 24.34 5.71
C GLU A 255 -12.04 23.67 5.52
N ALA A 256 -12.07 22.55 4.79
CA ALA A 256 -13.30 21.82 4.54
C ALA A 256 -13.91 21.27 5.83
N LEU A 257 -13.07 20.69 6.69
CA LEU A 257 -13.51 20.11 7.95
C LEU A 257 -13.95 21.19 8.93
N ALA A 258 -13.26 22.33 8.98
CA ALA A 258 -13.68 23.48 9.77
C ALA A 258 -15.10 23.94 9.40
N LYS A 259 -15.39 24.07 8.10
CA LYS A 259 -16.73 24.45 7.60
C LYS A 259 -17.84 23.42 7.89
N ILE A 260 -17.48 22.16 8.13
CA ILE A 260 -18.47 21.12 8.48
C ILE A 260 -18.84 21.20 9.97
N ILE A 261 -17.94 21.72 10.81
CA ILE A 261 -18.14 21.83 12.26
C ILE A 261 -18.85 23.14 12.66
N GLU A 262 -18.68 24.20 11.87
CA GLU A 262 -19.41 25.48 11.99
C GLU A 262 -20.92 25.33 11.72
#